data_AF-A0A1V6G7H6-F1
#
_entry.id   AF-A0A1V6G7H6-F1
#
_cell.length_a   1.000
_cell.length_b   1.000
_cell.length_c   1.000
_cell.angle_alpha   90.00
_cell.angle_beta   90.00
_cell.angle_gamma   90.00
#
_symmetry.space_group_name_H-M   'P 1'
#
loop_
_entity.id
_entity.type
_entity.pdbx_description
1 polymer ?
#
loop_
_entity_poly.entity_id
_entity_poly.type
_entity_poly.pdbx_seq_one_letter_code
_entity_poly.pdbx_strand_id
1 'polypeptide(L)'
;MLKRIRKGITLEQARTAVAWCKEADILPHASFMVGLPGETMDTLSQTQDFANELKIAYGYHFFAPFPGTTVREELDGYDIEILTDDWSRYDANAPVVRTSRLSPREMIDFVAEYDRYNKAIWDETKKNVREGTCTDREYLLVEGDRKLRLVFRILSEDLIEEFACAGRDGSDPVDLLSASVAGRTGTDEAFTRKILQGFIDAGFLRHSLAGGRYRYYWTHNRDVDTLPISF
;
A
#
# COMPACT_ATOMS: atom_id res chain seq x y z
N MET A 1 -20.73 -6.94 16.74
CA MET A 1 -20.88 -6.06 15.56
C MET A 1 -21.39 -6.77 14.30
N LEU A 2 -20.80 -7.90 13.86
CA LEU A 2 -21.13 -8.60 12.60
C LEU A 2 -22.62 -8.81 12.26
N LYS A 3 -23.46 -9.17 13.26
CA LYS A 3 -24.91 -9.33 13.07
C LYS A 3 -25.60 -8.01 12.73
N ARG A 4 -25.18 -6.90 13.35
CA ARG A 4 -25.77 -5.57 13.17
C ARG A 4 -25.54 -5.05 11.76
N ILE A 5 -24.34 -5.24 11.23
CA ILE A 5 -23.99 -4.86 9.84
C ILE A 5 -24.41 -5.91 8.81
N ARG A 6 -25.14 -6.96 9.21
CA ARG A 6 -25.61 -8.06 8.34
C ARG A 6 -24.51 -8.67 7.46
N LYS A 7 -23.28 -8.78 7.98
CA LYS A 7 -22.13 -9.30 7.21
C LYS A 7 -22.30 -10.75 6.77
N GLY A 8 -23.11 -11.53 7.50
CA GLY A 8 -23.42 -12.91 7.16
C GLY A 8 -22.34 -13.93 7.53
N ILE A 9 -21.40 -13.57 8.41
CA ILE A 9 -20.32 -14.46 8.86
C ILE A 9 -20.21 -14.54 10.40
N THR A 10 -19.52 -15.55 10.90
CA THR A 10 -19.15 -15.74 12.31
C THR A 10 -17.65 -15.55 12.52
N LEU A 11 -17.24 -15.33 13.79
CA LEU A 11 -15.82 -15.26 14.14
C LEU A 11 -15.10 -16.59 13.92
N GLU A 12 -15.78 -17.72 14.12
CA GLU A 12 -15.21 -19.05 13.83
C GLU A 12 -14.90 -19.23 12.34
N GLN A 13 -15.77 -18.77 11.45
CA GLN A 13 -15.49 -18.83 10.01
C GLN A 13 -14.20 -18.05 9.66
N ALA A 14 -13.99 -16.89 10.29
CA ALA A 14 -12.76 -16.13 10.11
C ALA A 14 -11.53 -16.86 10.68
N ARG A 15 -11.63 -17.48 11.86
CA ARG A 15 -10.55 -18.31 12.43
C ARG A 15 -10.19 -19.49 11.53
N THR A 16 -11.18 -20.21 11.03
CA THR A 16 -10.99 -21.34 10.11
C THR A 16 -10.34 -20.89 8.80
N ALA A 17 -10.77 -19.77 8.22
CA ALA A 17 -10.16 -19.24 7.00
C ALA A 17 -8.68 -18.89 7.21
N VAL A 18 -8.34 -18.28 8.34
CA VAL A 18 -6.95 -17.98 8.69
C VAL A 18 -6.13 -19.25 8.87
N ALA A 19 -6.67 -20.27 9.52
CA ALA A 19 -6.00 -21.55 9.70
C ALA A 19 -5.70 -22.25 8.36
N TRP A 20 -6.68 -22.29 7.46
CA TRP A 20 -6.49 -22.86 6.12
C TRP A 20 -5.46 -22.09 5.27
N CYS A 21 -5.45 -20.76 5.36
CA CYS A 21 -4.41 -19.97 4.67
C CYS A 21 -3.01 -20.37 5.16
N LYS A 22 -2.83 -20.47 6.49
CA LYS A 22 -1.55 -20.87 7.09
C LYS A 22 -1.14 -22.29 6.70
N GLU A 23 -2.08 -23.24 6.66
CA GLU A 23 -1.83 -24.61 6.23
C GLU A 23 -1.41 -24.70 4.76
N ALA A 24 -1.96 -23.82 3.91
CA ALA A 24 -1.66 -23.75 2.48
C ALA A 24 -0.44 -22.86 2.14
N ASP A 25 0.30 -22.36 3.13
CA ASP A 25 1.39 -21.38 2.95
C ASP A 25 0.96 -20.08 2.21
N ILE A 26 -0.32 -19.71 2.36
CA ILE A 26 -0.88 -18.44 1.87
C ILE A 26 -0.83 -17.44 3.02
N LEU A 27 -0.32 -16.24 2.79
CA LEU A 27 -0.28 -15.17 3.79
C LEU A 27 -1.67 -14.53 3.95
N PRO A 28 -2.39 -14.76 5.07
CA PRO A 28 -3.66 -14.09 5.32
C PRO A 28 -3.47 -12.63 5.75
N HIS A 29 -4.39 -11.77 5.35
CA HIS A 29 -4.51 -10.39 5.80
C HIS A 29 -5.96 -10.08 6.18
N ALA A 30 -6.20 -9.42 7.31
CA ALA A 30 -7.54 -9.00 7.72
C ALA A 30 -7.71 -7.48 7.66
N SER A 31 -8.93 -7.04 7.35
CA SER A 31 -9.32 -5.64 7.40
C SER A 31 -10.49 -5.50 8.37
N PHE A 32 -10.33 -4.61 9.34
CA PHE A 32 -11.34 -4.27 10.33
C PHE A 32 -11.88 -2.86 10.06
N MET A 33 -13.16 -2.64 10.38
CA MET A 33 -13.79 -1.33 10.21
C MET A 33 -13.93 -0.62 11.55
N VAL A 34 -13.87 0.71 11.53
CA VAL A 34 -14.04 1.59 12.70
C VAL A 34 -15.06 2.68 12.34
N GLY A 35 -16.00 2.96 13.25
CA GLY A 35 -17.07 3.95 13.07
C GLY A 35 -18.37 3.37 12.51
N LEU A 36 -18.62 2.07 12.65
CA LEU A 36 -19.86 1.43 12.20
C LEU A 36 -21.07 1.87 13.04
N PRO A 37 -22.31 1.78 12.50
CA PRO A 37 -23.50 2.12 13.27
C PRO A 37 -23.59 1.27 14.56
N GLY A 38 -23.87 1.92 15.70
CA GLY A 38 -23.97 1.32 17.02
C GLY A 38 -22.64 0.83 17.62
N GLU A 39 -21.51 1.19 17.02
CA GLU A 39 -20.18 0.88 17.55
C GLU A 39 -19.84 1.75 18.75
N THR A 40 -19.14 1.13 19.72
CA THR A 40 -18.68 1.72 20.98
C THR A 40 -17.22 1.38 21.22
N MET A 41 -16.58 2.06 22.17
CA MET A 41 -15.21 1.71 22.59
C MET A 41 -15.10 0.24 23.02
N ASP A 42 -16.05 -0.30 23.77
CA ASP A 42 -16.05 -1.72 24.16
C ASP A 42 -16.04 -2.67 22.96
N THR A 43 -16.81 -2.35 21.91
CA THR A 43 -16.83 -3.19 20.69
C THR A 43 -15.58 -3.03 19.84
N LEU A 44 -14.91 -1.87 19.89
CA LEU A 44 -13.58 -1.69 19.27
C LEU A 44 -12.53 -2.49 20.03
N SER A 45 -12.56 -2.50 21.37
CA SER A 45 -11.70 -3.36 22.19
C SER A 45 -11.90 -4.85 21.86
N GLN A 46 -13.14 -5.32 21.73
CA GLN A 46 -13.43 -6.70 21.30
C GLN A 46 -12.86 -7.01 19.91
N THR A 47 -12.90 -6.03 19.00
CA THR A 47 -12.32 -6.16 17.66
C THR A 47 -10.81 -6.25 17.72
N GLN A 48 -10.17 -5.44 18.56
CA GLN A 48 -8.73 -5.47 18.81
C GLN A 48 -8.27 -6.78 19.44
N ASP A 49 -9.01 -7.30 20.41
CA ASP A 49 -8.74 -8.60 21.03
C ASP A 49 -8.78 -9.73 19.99
N PHE A 50 -9.82 -9.73 19.16
CA PHE A 50 -9.96 -10.71 18.08
C PHE A 50 -8.86 -10.56 17.02
N ALA A 51 -8.50 -9.35 16.61
CA ALA A 51 -7.42 -9.10 15.65
C ALA A 51 -6.07 -9.65 16.18
N ASN A 52 -5.79 -9.42 17.47
CA ASN A 52 -4.60 -9.93 18.15
C ASN A 52 -4.60 -11.44 18.32
N GLU A 53 -5.77 -12.07 18.45
CA GLU A 53 -5.94 -13.52 18.53
C GLU A 53 -5.50 -14.22 17.23
N LEU A 54 -5.78 -13.63 16.06
CA LEU A 54 -5.54 -14.27 14.76
C LEU A 54 -4.05 -14.48 14.44
N LYS A 55 -3.15 -13.67 15.02
CA LYS A 55 -1.70 -13.68 14.73
C LYS A 55 -1.40 -13.60 13.23
N ILE A 56 -1.97 -12.58 12.59
CA ILE A 56 -1.79 -12.28 11.16
C ILE A 56 -1.57 -10.78 10.98
N ALA A 57 -1.18 -10.36 9.77
CA ALA A 57 -1.23 -8.94 9.42
C ALA A 57 -2.70 -8.51 9.32
N TYR A 58 -3.01 -7.33 9.83
CA TYR A 58 -4.34 -6.74 9.70
C TYR A 58 -4.24 -5.22 9.68
N GLY A 59 -5.29 -4.52 9.24
CA GLY A 59 -5.39 -3.06 9.29
C GLY A 59 -6.79 -2.58 9.65
N TYR A 60 -6.89 -1.34 10.12
CA TYR A 60 -8.17 -0.66 10.39
C TYR A 60 -8.51 0.33 9.28
N HIS A 61 -9.79 0.43 8.96
CA HIS A 61 -10.32 1.37 7.98
C HIS A 61 -11.55 2.09 8.55
N PHE A 62 -11.63 3.40 8.35
CA PHE A 62 -12.77 4.17 8.82
C PHE A 62 -13.98 3.93 7.92
N PHE A 63 -15.14 3.77 8.54
CA PHE A 63 -16.40 3.58 7.84
C PHE A 63 -16.76 4.86 7.07
N ALA A 64 -17.01 4.70 5.77
CA ALA A 64 -17.36 5.78 4.86
C ALA A 64 -18.64 5.40 4.08
N PRO A 65 -19.82 5.93 4.44
CA PRO A 65 -21.07 5.65 3.74
C PRO A 65 -21.13 6.41 2.40
N PHE A 66 -20.78 5.73 1.31
CA PHE A 66 -20.85 6.27 -0.05
C PHE A 66 -22.30 6.42 -0.54
N PRO A 67 -22.54 7.31 -1.53
CA PRO A 67 -23.84 7.43 -2.19
C PRO A 67 -24.37 6.09 -2.70
N GLY A 68 -25.67 5.85 -2.55
CA GLY A 68 -26.32 4.60 -2.94
C GLY A 68 -26.16 3.44 -1.95
N THR A 69 -25.44 3.62 -0.84
CA THR A 69 -25.41 2.62 0.24
C THR A 69 -26.62 2.80 1.17
N THR A 70 -27.19 1.71 1.69
CA THR A 70 -28.36 1.77 2.57
C THR A 70 -28.14 2.69 3.78
N VAL A 71 -26.94 2.66 4.37
CA VAL A 71 -26.62 3.54 5.52
C VAL A 71 -26.65 5.01 5.12
N ARG A 72 -26.27 5.34 3.88
CA ARG A 72 -26.27 6.71 3.36
C ARG A 72 -27.67 7.19 3.02
N GLU A 73 -28.50 6.33 2.45
CA GLU A 73 -29.87 6.67 2.01
C GLU A 73 -30.87 6.69 3.17
N GLU A 74 -30.66 5.87 4.21
CA GLU A 74 -31.57 5.70 5.35
C GLU A 74 -30.94 6.19 6.68
N LEU A 75 -30.24 7.34 6.66
CA LEU A 75 -29.49 7.85 7.81
C LEU A 75 -30.30 7.95 9.10
N ASP A 76 -31.57 8.36 9.03
CA ASP A 76 -32.46 8.49 10.18
C ASP A 76 -32.67 7.18 10.95
N GLY A 77 -32.43 6.03 10.31
CA GLY A 77 -32.48 4.70 10.92
C GLY A 77 -31.23 4.29 11.69
N TYR A 78 -30.17 5.10 11.65
CA TYR A 78 -28.86 4.81 12.23
C TYR A 78 -28.43 5.91 13.20
N ASP A 79 -27.62 5.54 14.18
CA ASP A 79 -27.02 6.47 15.13
C ASP A 79 -25.74 7.09 14.57
N ILE A 80 -25.77 7.52 13.31
CA ILE A 80 -24.63 8.06 12.56
C ILE A 80 -24.92 9.50 12.12
N GLU A 81 -23.89 10.33 12.20
CA GLU A 81 -23.86 11.64 11.57
C GLU A 81 -22.68 11.73 10.59
N ILE A 82 -22.98 12.22 9.39
CA ILE A 82 -21.98 12.47 8.35
C ILE A 82 -21.37 13.86 8.58
N LEU A 83 -20.05 13.91 8.63
CA LEU A 83 -19.29 15.12 8.97
C LEU A 83 -18.94 15.96 7.74
N THR A 84 -18.99 15.38 6.54
CA THR A 84 -18.59 16.05 5.31
C THR A 84 -19.15 15.33 4.06
N ASP A 85 -19.50 16.12 3.04
CA ASP A 85 -19.84 15.64 1.69
C ASP A 85 -18.70 15.85 0.69
N ASP A 86 -17.52 16.23 1.18
CA ASP A 86 -16.32 16.30 0.36
C ASP A 86 -15.82 14.89 0.06
N TRP A 87 -16.17 14.39 -1.12
CA TRP A 87 -15.83 13.06 -1.60
C TRP A 87 -14.32 12.80 -1.66
N SER A 88 -13.49 13.84 -1.75
CA SER A 88 -12.03 13.68 -1.71
C SER A 88 -11.53 13.16 -0.36
N ARG A 89 -12.36 13.26 0.69
CA ARG A 89 -12.07 12.78 2.04
C ARG A 89 -12.55 11.36 2.32
N TYR A 90 -13.24 10.71 1.37
CA TYR A 90 -13.78 9.36 1.53
C TYR A 90 -12.73 8.32 1.12
N ASP A 91 -11.59 8.32 1.81
CA ASP A 91 -10.42 7.49 1.51
C ASP A 91 -10.24 6.30 2.47
N ALA A 92 -11.15 6.16 3.44
CA ALA A 92 -11.12 5.19 4.54
C ALA A 92 -9.93 5.33 5.50
N ASN A 93 -9.18 6.45 5.43
CA ASN A 93 -8.02 6.77 6.28
C ASN A 93 -8.32 7.90 7.28
N ALA A 94 -9.44 8.61 7.11
CA ALA A 94 -9.95 9.56 8.09
C ALA A 94 -11.44 9.30 8.39
N PRO A 95 -11.91 9.57 9.62
CA PRO A 95 -13.33 9.48 9.93
C PRO A 95 -14.10 10.58 9.20
N VAL A 96 -15.08 10.17 8.40
CA VAL A 96 -16.09 11.05 7.77
C VAL A 96 -17.44 10.98 8.47
N VAL A 97 -17.53 10.18 9.54
CA VAL A 97 -18.72 10.01 10.37
C VAL A 97 -18.40 10.10 11.87
N ARG A 98 -19.43 10.34 12.67
CA ARG A 98 -19.45 10.02 14.11
C ARG A 98 -20.65 9.14 14.45
N THR A 99 -20.57 8.38 15.53
CA THR A 99 -21.72 7.64 16.06
C THR A 99 -22.26 8.31 17.33
N SER A 100 -23.40 7.84 17.85
CA SER A 100 -23.92 8.30 19.14
C SER A 100 -23.00 8.02 20.34
N ARG A 101 -22.03 7.11 20.19
CA ARG A 101 -21.17 6.61 21.28
C ARG A 101 -19.68 6.65 20.96
N LEU A 102 -19.29 7.11 19.77
CA LEU A 102 -17.91 7.27 19.36
C LEU A 102 -17.74 8.59 18.62
N SER A 103 -16.86 9.42 19.16
CA SER A 103 -16.38 10.62 18.50
C SER A 103 -15.30 10.29 17.46
N PRO A 104 -15.09 11.14 16.44
CA PRO A 104 -14.00 10.97 15.48
C PRO A 104 -12.62 10.92 16.14
N ARG A 105 -12.45 11.69 17.23
CA ARG A 105 -11.20 11.70 18.01
C ARG A 105 -10.92 10.33 18.65
N GLU A 106 -11.92 9.71 19.28
CA GLU A 106 -11.75 8.38 19.88
C GLU A 106 -11.42 7.33 18.81
N MET A 107 -12.06 7.41 17.64
CA MET A 107 -11.75 6.52 16.51
C MET A 107 -10.29 6.71 16.03
N ILE A 108 -9.84 7.96 15.89
CA ILE A 108 -8.46 8.29 15.52
C ILE A 108 -7.48 7.80 16.57
N ASP A 109 -7.74 8.06 17.85
CA ASP A 109 -6.86 7.68 18.96
C ASP A 109 -6.72 6.15 19.04
N PHE A 110 -7.80 5.40 18.81
CA PHE A 110 -7.80 3.94 18.71
C PHE A 110 -6.93 3.42 17.56
N VAL A 111 -7.15 3.93 16.33
CA VAL A 111 -6.34 3.51 15.16
C VAL A 111 -4.87 3.92 15.32
N ALA A 112 -4.60 5.10 15.88
CA ALA A 112 -3.25 5.57 16.12
C ALA A 112 -2.48 4.72 17.14
N GLU A 113 -3.15 4.04 18.07
CA GLU A 113 -2.52 3.08 18.97
C GLU A 113 -1.98 1.85 18.21
N TYR A 114 -2.82 1.29 17.34
CA TYR A 114 -2.42 0.22 16.43
C TYR A 114 -1.28 0.68 15.49
N ASP A 115 -1.35 1.89 14.94
CA ASP A 115 -0.30 2.41 14.05
C ASP A 115 1.03 2.57 14.78
N ARG A 116 1.03 3.06 16.03
CA ARG A 116 2.23 3.15 16.86
C ARG A 116 2.85 1.77 17.10
N TYR A 117 2.03 0.77 17.40
CA TYR A 117 2.50 -0.60 17.61
C TYR A 117 3.15 -1.19 16.35
N ASN A 118 2.49 -1.08 15.20
CA ASN A 118 3.04 -1.59 13.94
C ASN A 118 4.27 -0.82 13.48
N LYS A 119 4.29 0.50 13.70
CA LYS A 119 5.46 1.32 13.43
C LYS A 119 6.67 0.88 14.27
N ALA A 120 6.46 0.56 15.55
CA ALA A 120 7.54 0.06 16.41
C ALA A 120 8.10 -1.28 15.91
N ILE A 121 7.23 -2.22 15.51
CA ILE A 121 7.65 -3.49 14.89
C ILE A 121 8.46 -3.21 13.62
N TRP A 122 7.94 -2.37 12.73
CA TRP A 122 8.61 -2.04 11.47
C TRP A 122 9.97 -1.36 11.68
N ASP A 123 10.08 -0.47 12.65
CA ASP A 123 11.33 0.21 12.99
C ASP A 123 12.37 -0.79 13.53
N GLU A 124 11.96 -1.76 14.36
CA GLU A 124 12.83 -2.85 14.82
C GLU A 124 13.22 -3.79 13.68
N THR A 125 12.29 -4.18 12.79
CA THR A 125 12.60 -4.99 11.60
C THR A 125 13.66 -4.32 10.72
N LYS A 126 13.51 -3.01 10.44
CA LYS A 126 14.53 -2.25 9.70
C LYS A 126 15.86 -2.18 10.43
N LYS A 127 15.85 -2.12 11.76
CA LYS A 127 17.08 -2.15 12.57
C LYS A 127 17.78 -3.49 12.44
N ASN A 128 17.06 -4.61 12.59
CA ASN A 128 17.61 -5.96 12.43
C ASN A 128 18.24 -6.16 11.05
N VAL A 129 17.60 -5.65 9.99
CA VAL A 129 18.17 -5.71 8.62
C VAL A 129 19.46 -4.91 8.51
N ARG A 130 19.55 -3.72 9.12
CA ARG A 130 20.79 -2.92 9.13
C ARG A 130 21.90 -3.58 9.93
N GLU A 131 21.57 -4.26 11.02
CA GLU A 131 22.52 -4.94 11.91
C GLU A 131 22.91 -6.35 11.41
N GLY A 132 22.24 -6.87 10.38
CA GLY A 132 22.49 -8.21 9.84
C GLY A 132 21.97 -9.33 10.73
N THR A 133 21.04 -9.04 11.64
CA THR A 133 20.45 -9.99 12.61
C THR A 133 19.05 -10.46 12.22
N CYS A 134 18.55 -10.03 11.06
CA CYS A 134 17.21 -10.34 10.57
C CYS A 134 17.09 -11.76 10.00
N THR A 135 15.86 -12.25 9.96
CA THR A 135 15.49 -13.43 9.16
C THR A 135 15.42 -13.11 7.66
N ASP A 136 15.49 -14.14 6.80
CA ASP A 136 15.31 -13.99 5.35
C ASP A 136 13.98 -13.30 5.00
N ARG A 137 12.92 -13.62 5.74
CA ARG A 137 11.60 -13.01 5.56
C ARG A 137 11.61 -11.52 5.86
N GLU A 138 12.24 -11.10 6.94
CA GLU A 138 12.37 -9.69 7.30
C GLU A 138 13.21 -8.91 6.28
N TYR A 139 14.30 -9.50 5.80
CA TYR A 139 15.11 -8.93 4.73
C TYR A 139 14.27 -8.70 3.47
N LEU A 140 13.51 -9.72 3.03
CA LEU A 140 12.63 -9.61 1.87
C LEU A 140 11.54 -8.54 2.04
N LEU A 141 10.98 -8.38 3.25
CA LEU A 141 9.99 -7.35 3.53
C LEU A 141 10.58 -5.94 3.39
N VAL A 142 11.75 -5.70 3.99
CA VAL A 142 12.40 -4.38 3.96
C VAL A 142 12.90 -4.06 2.55
N GLU A 143 13.54 -5.00 1.86
CA GLU A 143 13.97 -4.79 0.47
C GLU A 143 12.78 -4.63 -0.48
N GLY A 144 11.69 -5.35 -0.23
CA GLY A 144 10.43 -5.21 -0.96
C GLY A 144 9.84 -3.81 -0.82
N ASP A 145 9.73 -3.27 0.40
CA ASP A 145 9.25 -1.91 0.65
C ASP A 145 10.16 -0.86 -0.02
N ARG A 146 11.48 -1.01 0.10
CA ARG A 146 12.45 -0.14 -0.59
C ARG A 146 12.26 -0.14 -2.10
N LYS A 147 12.12 -1.34 -2.69
CA LYS A 147 11.88 -1.49 -4.13
C LYS A 147 10.56 -0.84 -4.53
N LEU A 148 9.48 -1.13 -3.81
CA LEU A 148 8.15 -0.58 -4.10
C LEU A 148 8.16 0.95 -4.08
N ARG A 149 8.79 1.58 -3.08
CA ARG A 149 8.91 3.04 -2.99
C ARG A 149 9.65 3.64 -4.18
N LEU A 150 10.77 3.04 -4.58
CA LEU A 150 11.52 3.50 -5.75
C LEU A 150 10.68 3.36 -7.03
N VAL A 151 10.09 2.19 -7.25
CA VAL A 151 9.27 1.93 -8.44
C VAL A 151 8.08 2.87 -8.50
N PHE A 152 7.38 3.09 -7.38
CA PHE A 152 6.29 4.04 -7.31
C PHE A 152 6.74 5.43 -7.75
N ARG A 153 7.86 5.94 -7.21
CA ARG A 153 8.38 7.26 -7.59
C ARG A 153 8.78 7.33 -9.06
N ILE A 154 9.42 6.29 -9.60
CA ILE A 154 9.78 6.24 -11.02
C ILE A 154 8.52 6.42 -11.89
N LEU A 155 7.43 5.74 -11.54
CA LEU A 155 6.18 5.78 -12.31
C LEU A 155 5.36 7.05 -12.05
N SER A 156 5.30 7.54 -10.81
CA SER A 156 4.46 8.68 -10.44
C SER A 156 5.08 10.04 -10.77
N GLU A 157 6.40 10.08 -10.95
CA GLU A 157 7.17 11.29 -11.28
C GLU A 157 7.71 11.25 -12.73
N ASP A 158 7.23 10.32 -13.57
CA ASP A 158 7.63 10.18 -14.99
C ASP A 158 9.16 10.18 -15.20
N LEU A 159 9.91 9.57 -14.26
CA LEU A 159 11.37 9.71 -14.20
C LEU A 159 12.07 9.10 -15.41
N ILE A 160 11.47 8.11 -16.07
CA ILE A 160 12.09 7.47 -17.24
C ILE A 160 12.10 8.43 -18.43
N GLU A 161 10.99 9.13 -18.64
CA GLU A 161 10.76 10.02 -19.78
C GLU A 161 11.48 11.35 -19.63
N GLU A 162 11.67 11.83 -18.41
CA GLU A 162 12.34 13.10 -18.13
C GLU A 162 13.85 13.06 -18.42
N PHE A 163 14.49 11.89 -18.34
CA PHE A 163 15.94 11.78 -18.51
C PHE A 163 16.36 11.49 -19.95
N ALA A 164 17.16 12.42 -20.50
CA ALA A 164 17.94 12.19 -21.71
C ALA A 164 19.44 12.31 -21.39
N CYS A 165 20.13 11.18 -21.34
CA CYS A 165 21.55 11.13 -20.95
C CYS A 165 22.45 11.23 -22.19
N ALA A 166 23.53 11.99 -22.11
CA ALA A 166 24.54 12.01 -23.18
C ALA A 166 25.22 10.64 -23.27
N GLY A 167 25.15 10.00 -24.44
CA GLY A 167 25.89 8.79 -24.73
C GLY A 167 27.34 9.17 -25.00
N ARG A 168 28.24 8.89 -24.05
CA ARG A 168 29.68 8.94 -24.28
C ARG A 168 30.16 7.55 -24.68
N ASP A 169 31.24 7.49 -25.45
CA ASP A 169 31.79 6.23 -25.93
C ASP A 169 32.13 5.30 -24.75
N GLY A 170 31.66 4.06 -24.80
CA GLY A 170 31.81 3.07 -23.71
C GLY A 170 30.90 3.23 -22.48
N SER A 171 29.97 4.19 -22.45
CA SER A 171 29.02 4.34 -21.33
C SER A 171 27.83 3.38 -21.44
N ASP A 172 27.53 2.64 -20.38
CA ASP A 172 26.32 1.81 -20.26
C ASP A 172 25.08 2.73 -20.08
N PRO A 173 24.08 2.66 -20.98
CA PRO A 173 22.84 3.43 -20.83
C PRO A 173 22.13 3.16 -19.50
N VAL A 174 22.22 1.94 -18.95
CA VAL A 174 21.58 1.61 -17.67
C VAL A 174 22.28 2.33 -16.53
N ASP A 175 23.61 2.43 -16.54
CA ASP A 175 24.38 3.15 -15.53
C ASP A 175 24.03 4.65 -15.53
N LEU A 176 23.93 5.24 -16.73
CA LEU A 176 23.59 6.67 -16.88
C LEU A 176 22.18 7.00 -16.36
N LEU A 177 21.20 6.15 -16.67
CA LEU A 177 19.85 6.30 -16.15
C LEU A 177 19.82 6.07 -14.63
N SER A 178 20.54 5.07 -14.15
CA SER A 178 20.60 4.72 -12.73
C SER A 178 21.16 5.87 -11.89
N ALA A 179 22.24 6.52 -12.32
CA ALA A 179 22.79 7.69 -11.66
C ALA A 179 21.79 8.87 -11.65
N SER A 180 21.08 9.09 -12.76
CA SER A 180 20.09 10.17 -12.88
C SER A 180 18.88 9.95 -11.95
N VAL A 181 18.32 8.74 -11.97
CA VAL A 181 17.21 8.34 -11.09
C VAL A 181 17.63 8.39 -9.64
N ALA A 182 18.76 7.76 -9.28
CA ALA A 182 19.30 7.75 -7.92
C ALA A 182 19.53 9.16 -7.36
N GLY A 183 20.07 10.08 -8.17
CA GLY A 183 20.25 11.47 -7.78
C GLY A 183 18.93 12.20 -7.53
N ARG A 184 17.87 11.90 -8.30
CA ARG A 184 16.53 12.49 -8.13
C ARG A 184 15.76 11.88 -6.96
N THR A 185 15.95 10.60 -6.70
CA THR A 185 15.24 9.87 -5.65
C THR A 185 15.96 9.86 -4.31
N GLY A 186 17.26 10.17 -4.29
CA GLY A 186 18.13 10.02 -3.12
C GLY A 186 18.40 8.57 -2.76
N THR A 187 18.30 7.64 -3.73
CA THR A 187 18.56 6.21 -3.51
C THR A 187 19.99 5.82 -3.85
N ASP A 188 20.43 4.66 -3.37
CA ASP A 188 21.72 4.07 -3.74
C ASP A 188 21.76 3.72 -5.24
N GLU A 189 22.85 4.05 -5.93
CA GLU A 189 22.98 3.84 -7.38
C GLU A 189 22.98 2.35 -7.75
N ALA A 190 23.68 1.51 -6.99
CA ALA A 190 23.75 0.07 -7.28
C ALA A 190 22.39 -0.61 -7.10
N PHE A 191 21.65 -0.22 -6.05
CA PHE A 191 20.27 -0.62 -5.82
C PHE A 191 19.36 -0.17 -6.97
N THR A 192 19.45 1.10 -7.37
CA THR A 192 18.64 1.67 -8.46
C THR A 192 18.92 0.95 -9.78
N ARG A 193 20.19 0.69 -10.08
CA ARG A 193 20.63 -0.07 -11.25
C ARG A 193 20.04 -1.46 -11.27
N LYS A 194 20.06 -2.18 -10.14
CA LYS A 194 19.45 -3.51 -10.04
C LYS A 194 17.95 -3.50 -10.38
N ILE A 195 17.21 -2.48 -9.95
CA ILE A 195 15.77 -2.36 -10.24
C ILE A 195 15.53 -2.04 -11.71
N LEU A 196 16.24 -1.05 -12.27
CA LEU A 196 16.10 -0.65 -13.68
C LEU A 196 16.53 -1.76 -14.64
N GLN A 197 17.63 -2.44 -14.34
CA GLN A 197 18.07 -3.61 -15.10
C GLN A 197 16.98 -4.69 -15.13
N GLY A 198 16.31 -4.94 -13.99
CA GLY A 198 15.19 -5.88 -13.93
C GLY A 198 14.03 -5.51 -14.85
N PHE A 199 13.75 -4.22 -15.05
CA PHE A 199 12.74 -3.79 -16.03
C PHE A 199 13.21 -3.99 -17.48
N ILE A 200 14.49 -3.77 -17.76
CA ILE A 200 15.08 -3.99 -19.08
C ILE A 200 15.09 -5.48 -19.43
N ASP A 201 15.54 -6.32 -18.50
CA ASP A 201 15.60 -7.78 -18.69
C ASP A 201 14.20 -8.39 -18.88
N ALA A 202 13.19 -7.83 -18.19
CA ALA A 202 11.79 -8.21 -18.36
C ALA A 202 11.16 -7.69 -19.67
N GLY A 203 11.85 -6.75 -20.36
CA GLY A 203 11.38 -6.11 -21.58
C GLY A 203 10.34 -5.02 -21.35
N PHE A 204 10.24 -4.46 -20.14
CA PHE A 204 9.32 -3.36 -19.82
C PHE A 204 9.93 -1.98 -20.11
N LEU A 205 11.26 -1.88 -20.04
CA LEU A 205 12.00 -0.64 -20.24
C LEU A 205 13.01 -0.84 -21.37
N ARG A 206 13.07 0.10 -22.30
CA ARG A 206 14.05 0.11 -23.39
C ARG A 206 14.70 1.48 -23.54
N HIS A 207 15.74 1.53 -24.36
CA HIS A 207 16.38 2.77 -24.73
C HIS A 207 16.65 2.84 -26.24
N SER A 208 16.79 4.06 -26.75
CA SER A 208 17.23 4.35 -28.10
C SER A 208 18.33 5.41 -28.07
N LEU A 209 19.23 5.38 -29.05
CA LEU A 209 20.29 6.38 -29.20
C LEU A 209 19.91 7.30 -30.36
N ALA A 210 19.65 8.58 -30.06
CA ALA A 210 19.32 9.59 -31.07
C ALA A 210 20.15 10.86 -30.83
N GLY A 211 20.92 11.29 -31.84
CA GLY A 211 21.74 12.50 -31.75
C GLY A 211 22.80 12.47 -30.63
N GLY A 212 23.38 11.29 -30.35
CA GLY A 212 24.37 11.12 -29.28
C GLY A 212 23.79 11.14 -27.87
N ARG A 213 22.46 11.03 -27.72
CA ARG A 213 21.78 10.94 -26.42
C ARG A 213 20.93 9.68 -26.33
N TYR A 214 21.03 9.00 -25.20
CA TYR A 214 20.12 7.93 -24.85
C TYR A 214 18.79 8.51 -24.39
N ARG A 215 17.71 7.98 -24.94
CA ARG A 215 16.33 8.20 -24.48
C ARG A 215 15.76 6.87 -24.02
N TYR A 216 15.07 6.90 -22.89
CA TYR A 216 14.47 5.73 -22.26
C TYR A 216 12.95 5.81 -22.41
N TYR A 217 12.28 4.66 -22.48
CA TYR A 217 10.83 4.60 -22.62
C TYR A 217 10.28 3.25 -22.13
N TRP A 218 9.08 3.28 -21.57
CA TRP A 218 8.31 2.07 -21.30
C TRP A 218 7.80 1.45 -22.60
N THR A 219 7.91 0.13 -22.70
CA THR A 219 7.30 -0.63 -23.80
C THR A 219 5.79 -0.74 -23.58
N HIS A 220 5.00 -0.79 -24.65
CA HIS A 220 3.57 -1.08 -24.54
C HIS A 220 3.30 -2.45 -23.90
N ASN A 221 4.04 -3.48 -24.33
CA ASN A 221 4.09 -4.80 -23.69
C ASN A 221 5.41 -5.51 -24.05
N ARG A 222 5.57 -6.78 -23.66
CA ARG A 222 6.81 -7.54 -23.87
C ARG A 222 7.12 -7.82 -25.35
N ASP A 223 6.12 -7.79 -26.21
CA ASP A 223 6.22 -8.13 -27.63
C ASP A 223 6.22 -6.88 -28.53
N VAL A 224 5.69 -5.76 -28.03
CA VAL A 224 5.46 -4.52 -28.79
C VAL A 224 5.98 -3.33 -27.99
N ASP A 225 6.97 -2.65 -28.56
CA ASP A 225 7.61 -1.48 -27.94
C ASP A 225 6.67 -0.27 -27.92
N THR A 226 5.99 0.00 -29.03
CA THR A 226 5.04 1.11 -29.17
C THR A 226 3.78 0.63 -29.87
N LEU A 227 2.62 1.08 -29.42
CA LEU A 227 1.37 0.82 -30.14
C LEU A 227 1.49 1.32 -31.59
N PRO A 228 1.08 0.52 -32.59
CA PRO A 228 1.01 0.97 -33.98
C PRO A 228 -0.19 1.91 -34.13
N ILE A 229 -0.12 3.10 -33.56
CA ILE A 229 -1.11 4.15 -33.80
C ILE A 229 -0.42 5.19 -34.67
N SER A 230 -0.77 5.15 -35.95
CA SER A 230 -0.62 6.28 -36.86
C SER A 230 -1.70 7.29 -36.48
N PHE A 231 -1.30 8.44 -35.92
CA PHE A 231 -2.16 9.63 -35.89
C PHE A 231 -2.04 10.37 -37.23
#